data_AF-A0AB35M7X7-F1
#
_entry.id   AF-A0AB35M7X7-F1
#
_cell.length_a   1.000
_cell.length_b   1.000
_cell.length_c   1.000
_cell.angle_alpha   90.00
_cell.angle_beta   90.00
_cell.angle_gamma   90.00
#
_symmetry.space_group_name_H-M   'P 1'
#
loop_
_entity.id
_entity.type
_entity.pdbx_description
1 polymer ?
#
loop_
_entity_poly.entity_id
_entity_poly.type
_entity_poly.pdbx_seq_one_letter_code
_entity_poly.pdbx_strand_id
1 'polypeptide(L)' 'MEKKTARLTLMIDPHKKQAFEQLCATQDQTPSQVVRQLIREYLQAHGVEYASQPGRPQPPSS' A
#
# COMPACT_ATOMS: atom_id res chain seq x y z
N MET A 1 -5.30 -7.50 20.10
CA MET A 1 -5.40 -6.53 18.99
C MET A 1 -5.11 -7.27 17.70
N GLU A 2 -6.16 -7.63 16.96
CA GLU A 2 -6.02 -8.40 15.73
C GLU A 2 -5.23 -7.62 14.70
N LYS A 3 -4.12 -8.21 14.25
CA LYS A 3 -3.24 -7.63 13.25
C LYS A 3 -3.98 -7.65 11.91
N LYS A 4 -4.67 -6.55 11.57
CA LYS A 4 -5.25 -6.28 10.24
C LYS A 4 -4.13 -6.10 9.20
N THR A 5 -3.27 -7.09 9.04
CA THR A 5 -2.13 -7.06 8.11
C THR A 5 -2.28 -8.20 7.12
N ALA A 6 -2.63 -7.87 5.87
CA ALA A 6 -2.57 -8.79 4.75
C ALA A 6 -1.22 -8.66 4.03
N ARG A 7 -0.68 -9.76 3.51
CA ARG A 7 0.55 -9.77 2.71
C ARG A 7 0.20 -9.70 1.22
N LEU A 8 0.75 -8.71 0.53
CA LEU A 8 0.69 -8.59 -0.93
C LEU A 8 2.04 -9.05 -1.52
N THR A 9 2.01 -10.08 -2.38
CA THR A 9 3.21 -10.54 -3.12
C THR A 9 3.03 -10.15 -4.58
N LEU A 10 4.00 -9.42 -5.14
CA LEU A 10 4.01 -9.00 -6.53
C LEU A 10 5.29 -9.48 -7.21
N MET A 11 5.17 -9.97 -8.44
CA MET A 11 6.31 -10.24 -9.31
C MET A 11 6.58 -9.02 -10.17
N ILE A 12 7.82 -8.54 -10.14
CA ILE A 12 8.30 -7.45 -11.00
C ILE A 12 9.64 -7.85 -11.61
N ASP A 13 9.95 -7.23 -12.74
CA ASP A 13 11.25 -7.35 -13.38
C ASP A 13 12.40 -6.97 -12.40
N PRO A 14 13.51 -7.72 -12.38
CA PRO A 14 14.61 -7.48 -11.45
C PRO A 14 15.29 -6.12 -11.63
N HIS A 15 15.40 -5.60 -12.86
CA HIS A 15 15.98 -4.27 -13.10
C HIS A 15 15.05 -3.17 -12.59
N LYS A 16 13.73 -3.32 -12.80
CA LYS A 16 12.74 -2.40 -12.22
C LYS A 16 12.77 -2.42 -10.69
N LYS A 17 12.90 -3.60 -10.08
CA LYS A 17 13.05 -3.74 -8.62
C LYS A 17 14.24 -2.94 -8.10
N GLN A 18 15.41 -3.13 -8.71
CA GLN A 18 16.61 -2.39 -8.30
C GLN A 18 16.46 -0.88 -8.46
N ALA A 19 15.95 -0.42 -9.61
CA ALA A 19 15.73 1.01 -9.85
C ALA A 19 14.75 1.61 -8.81
N PHE A 20 13.67 0.88 -8.49
CA PHE A 20 12.71 1.30 -7.48
C PHE A 20 13.31 1.34 -6.08
N GLU A 21 14.09 0.31 -5.70
CA GLU A 21 14.76 0.26 -4.40
C GLU A 21 15.78 1.40 -4.23
N GLN A 22 16.57 1.69 -5.27
CA GLN A 22 17.51 2.81 -5.28
C GLN A 22 16.78 4.15 -5.14
N LEU A 23 15.71 4.36 -5.92
CA LEU A 23 14.91 5.57 -5.82
C LEU A 23 14.31 5.76 -4.41
N CYS A 24 13.77 4.69 -3.81
CA CYS A 24 13.26 4.74 -2.45
C CYS A 24 14.37 5.12 -1.45
N ALA A 25 15.56 4.55 -1.59
CA ALA A 25 16.70 4.83 -0.72
C ALA A 25 17.17 6.29 -0.82
N THR A 26 17.12 6.90 -2.01
CA THR A 26 17.45 8.33 -2.16
C THR A 26 16.49 9.29 -1.45
N GLN A 27 15.30 8.81 -1.09
CA GLN A 27 14.25 9.59 -0.44
C GLN A 27 14.03 9.18 1.02
N ASP A 28 14.93 8.38 1.60
CA ASP A 28 14.79 7.79 2.95
C ASP A 28 13.48 7.01 3.14
N GLN A 29 12.96 6.42 2.06
CA GLN A 29 11.73 5.64 2.06
C GLN A 29 12.04 4.16 1.85
N THR A 30 11.14 3.31 2.37
CA THR A 30 11.18 1.87 2.03
C THR A 30 10.19 1.58 0.90
N PRO A 31 10.50 0.60 0.01
CA PRO A 31 9.60 0.17 -1.05
C PRO A 31 8.18 -0.09 -0.58
N SER A 32 8.03 -0.73 0.58
CA SER A 32 6.74 -1.05 1.20
C SER A 32 5.93 0.20 1.57
N GLN A 33 6.57 1.28 2.02
CA GLN A 33 5.88 2.54 2.34
C GLN A 33 5.36 3.22 1.08
N VAL A 34 6.20 3.28 0.03
CA VAL A 34 5.82 3.87 -1.25
C VAL A 34 4.68 3.07 -1.90
N VAL A 35 4.77 1.75 -1.94
CA VAL A 35 3.69 0.89 -2.48
C VAL A 35 2.38 1.08 -1.72
N ARG A 36 2.42 1.19 -0.37
CA ARG A 36 1.22 1.47 0.42
C ARG A 36 0.63 2.84 0.12
N GLN A 37 1.47 3.84 -0.16
CA GLN A 37 1.01 5.18 -0.53
C GLN A 37 0.36 5.15 -1.92
N LEU A 38 1.01 4.52 -2.89
CA LEU A 38 0.49 4.31 -4.25
C LEU A 38 -0.86 3.60 -4.25
N ILE A 39 -1.03 2.54 -3.45
CA ILE A 39 -2.31 1.83 -3.34
C ILE A 39 -3.41 2.78 -2.83
N ARG A 40 -3.12 3.58 -1.80
CA ARG A 40 -4.10 4.51 -1.22
C ARG A 40 -4.51 5.58 -2.22
N GLU A 41 -3.54 6.20 -2.88
CA GLU A 41 -3.79 7.22 -3.91
C GLU A 41 -4.55 6.66 -5.11
N TYR A 42 -4.20 5.44 -5.55
CA TYR A 42 -4.89 4.78 -6.65
C TYR A 42 -6.36 4.48 -6.29
N LEU A 43 -6.62 3.95 -5.10
CA LEU A 43 -8.00 3.72 -4.64
C LEU A 43 -8.79 5.02 -4.54
N GLN A 44 -8.18 6.09 -4.02
CA GLN A 44 -8.80 7.42 -3.94
C GLN A 44 -9.10 7.99 -5.32
N ALA A 45 -8.16 7.90 -6.26
CA ALA A 45 -8.32 8.40 -7.63
C ALA A 45 -9.45 7.67 -8.38
N HIS A 46 -9.71 6.40 -8.04
CA HIS A 46 -10.81 5.60 -8.60
C HIS A 46 -12.10 5.63 -7.77
N GLY A 47 -12.16 6.43 -6.70
CA GLY A 47 -13.35 6.54 -5.84
C GLY A 47 -13.69 5.26 -5.06
N VAL A 48 -12.72 4.38 -4.85
CA VAL A 48 -12.92 3.13 -4.11
C VAL A 48 -12.76 3.39 -2.61
N GLU A 49 -13.87 3.37 -1.87
CA GLU A 49 -13.83 3.40 -0.41
C GLU A 49 -13.41 2.04 0.16
N TYR A 50 -12.53 2.06 1.17
CA TYR A 50 -12.11 0.86 1.91
C TYR A 50 -12.15 1.12 3.42
N ALA A 51 -12.60 0.12 4.20
CA ALA A 51 -12.97 0.25 5.62
C ALA A 51 -11.79 0.40 6.61
N SER A 52 -10.55 0.59 6.14
CA SER A 52 -9.35 0.68 6.98
C SER A 52 -8.96 2.12 7.31
N GLN A 53 -9.93 3.00 7.54
CA GLN A 53 -9.67 4.26 8.23
C GLN A 53 -9.60 4.00 9.74
N PRO A 54 -8.49 4.33 10.44
CA PRO A 54 -8.45 4.31 11.89
C PRO A 54 -9.40 5.41 12.40
N GLY A 55 -10.67 5.06 12.58
CA GLY A 55 -11.72 5.99 13.02
C GLY A 55 -13.10 5.78 12.42
N ARG A 56 -13.26 4.95 11.37
CA ARG A 56 -14.58 4.67 10.80
C ARG A 56 -15.08 3.31 11.31
N PRO A 57 -16.19 3.25 12.07
CA PRO A 57 -16.77 1.97 12.46
C PRO A 57 -17.18 1.25 11.17
N GLN A 58 -16.55 0.10 10.93
CA GLN A 58 -16.89 -0.83 9.87
C GLN A 58 -18.39 -1.18 9.99
N PRO A 59 -19.24 -0.89 8.98
CA PRO A 59 -20.62 -1.35 9.01
C PRO A 59 -20.63 -2.88 8.96
N PRO A 60 -21.56 -3.55 9.65
CA PRO A 60 -21.66 -5.00 9.62
C PRO A 60 -21.96 -5.45 8.19
N SER A 61 -21.08 -6.27 7.62
CA SER A 61 -21.35 -7.01 6.40
C SER A 61 -22.58 -7.90 6.65
N SER A 62 -23.66 -7.66 5.90
CA SER A 62 -24.83 -8.55 5.85
C SER A 62 -24.50 -9.89 5.19
#